data_AF-A0A9E7R004-F1
#
_entry.id   AF-A0A9E7R004-F1
#
_cell.length_a   1.000
_cell.length_b   1.000
_cell.length_c   1.000
_cell.angle_alpha   90.00
_cell.angle_beta   90.00
_cell.angle_gamma   90.00
#
_symmetry.space_group_name_H-M   'P 1'
#
loop_
_entity.id
_entity.type
_entity.pdbx_description
1 polymer ?
#
loop_
_entity_poly.entity_id
_entity_poly.type
_entity_poly.pdbx_seq_one_letter_code
_entity_poly.pdbx_strand_id
1 'polypeptide(L)'
;MSSCVVCGAETTVTAACPHCAEPVCAEHRPPVAHDCAGVDAERTGGWVVDLDGPQPDRSTPADDSWRDLLRPSRGGLWLAAGTLFVVAAAVLLVGVGVPGLGGEIVASAGASNATAVEQAIVAEVNDARASRDLRELEANATLATVAEAHSLDMRERDFVGHENPDGEGLGARYAAAGLSCPGGENIYYAPNGALAVSPGALADHVVRSWLNSEGHRETLLRERFDRQGIAVVFGDDGAVWVTQTFC
;
A
#
# COMPACT_ATOMS: atom_id res chain seq x y z
N MET A 1 5.31 -11.10 -24.07
CA MET A 1 6.76 -10.88 -23.86
C MET A 1 7.00 -9.42 -24.18
N SER A 2 7.69 -8.69 -23.30
CA SER A 2 8.02 -7.27 -23.46
C SER A 2 9.53 -7.15 -23.68
N SER A 3 10.02 -6.02 -24.20
CA SER A 3 11.46 -5.77 -24.34
C SER A 3 11.98 -4.99 -23.14
N CYS A 4 13.11 -5.40 -22.59
CA CYS A 4 13.82 -4.66 -21.55
C CYS A 4 14.19 -3.26 -22.07
N VAL A 5 13.84 -2.22 -21.31
CA VAL A 5 14.11 -0.83 -21.72
C VAL A 5 15.59 -0.45 -21.75
N VAL A 6 16.44 -1.24 -21.07
CA VAL A 6 17.89 -0.99 -20.98
C VAL A 6 18.65 -1.64 -22.13
N CYS A 7 18.41 -2.92 -22.40
CA CYS A 7 19.19 -3.69 -23.38
C CYS A 7 18.37 -4.28 -24.54
N GLY A 8 17.05 -4.09 -24.56
CA GLY A 8 16.16 -4.60 -25.60
C GLY A 8 15.91 -6.11 -25.57
N ALA A 9 16.49 -6.86 -24.63
CA ALA A 9 16.27 -8.29 -24.49
C ALA A 9 14.80 -8.60 -24.16
N GLU A 10 14.26 -9.69 -24.71
CA GLU A 10 12.91 -10.12 -24.36
C GLU A 10 12.83 -10.53 -22.88
N THR A 11 11.82 -10.02 -22.18
CA THR A 11 11.53 -10.27 -20.78
C THR A 11 10.05 -10.63 -20.60
N THR A 12 9.74 -11.32 -19.50
CA THR A 12 8.36 -11.58 -19.11
C THR A 12 7.75 -10.32 -18.50
N VAL A 13 6.49 -10.04 -18.80
CA VAL A 13 5.77 -8.80 -18.39
C VAL A 13 5.80 -8.59 -16.86
N THR A 14 5.97 -9.65 -16.08
CA THR A 14 6.07 -9.64 -14.61
C THR A 14 7.40 -9.10 -14.06
N ALA A 15 8.39 -8.81 -14.91
CA ALA A 15 9.68 -8.25 -14.50
C ALA A 15 9.70 -6.73 -14.67
N ALA A 16 8.64 -6.03 -14.24
CA ALA A 16 8.61 -4.58 -14.24
C ALA A 16 9.43 -4.02 -13.06
N CYS A 17 10.11 -2.91 -13.29
CA CYS A 17 10.80 -2.18 -12.23
C CYS A 17 9.76 -1.66 -11.22
N PRO A 18 9.91 -1.91 -9.91
CA PRO A 18 8.95 -1.44 -8.91
C PRO A 18 8.94 0.10 -8.77
N HIS A 19 9.88 0.81 -9.39
CA HIS A 19 9.99 2.26 -9.33
C HIS A 19 9.35 2.99 -10.51
N CYS A 20 9.49 2.49 -11.73
CA CYS A 20 8.97 3.14 -12.94
C CYS A 20 7.97 2.27 -13.72
N ALA A 21 7.66 1.06 -13.25
CA ALA A 21 6.79 0.08 -13.89
C ALA A 21 7.21 -0.37 -15.31
N GLU A 22 8.39 0.04 -15.79
CA GLU A 22 8.92 -0.37 -17.09
C GLU A 22 9.49 -1.80 -17.04
N PRO A 23 9.37 -2.59 -18.13
CA PRO A 23 9.93 -3.94 -18.19
C PRO A 23 11.47 -3.92 -18.12
N VAL A 24 12.03 -4.69 -17.19
CA VAL A 24 13.47 -4.91 -17.06
C VAL A 24 13.78 -6.41 -17.09
N CYS A 25 14.95 -6.80 -17.61
CA CYS A 25 15.39 -8.20 -17.53
C CYS A 25 16.04 -8.49 -16.18
N ALA A 26 16.26 -9.77 -15.85
CA ALA A 26 16.86 -10.19 -14.59
C ALA A 26 18.22 -9.52 -14.30
N GLU A 27 19.02 -9.26 -15.33
CA GLU A 27 20.33 -8.60 -15.22
C GLU A 27 20.24 -7.11 -14.86
N HIS A 28 19.18 -6.43 -15.32
CA HIS A 28 18.95 -5.01 -15.09
C HIS A 28 17.90 -4.74 -13.99
N ARG A 29 17.42 -5.79 -13.33
CA ARG A 29 16.56 -5.73 -12.14
C ARG A 29 17.28 -5.12 -10.92
N PRO A 30 18.58 -5.39 -10.65
CA PRO A 30 19.27 -4.80 -9.52
C PRO A 30 19.44 -3.28 -9.68
N PRO A 31 19.27 -2.48 -8.59
CA PRO A 31 19.46 -1.03 -8.64
C PRO A 31 20.87 -0.60 -9.06
N VAL A 32 21.87 -1.45 -8.84
CA VAL A 32 23.27 -1.18 -9.21
C VAL A 32 23.54 -1.34 -10.72
N ALA A 33 22.63 -1.98 -11.45
CA ALA A 33 22.81 -2.34 -12.84
C ALA A 33 22.21 -1.32 -13.84
N HIS A 34 21.59 -0.24 -13.35
CA HIS A 34 21.08 0.83 -14.20
C HIS A 34 21.11 2.21 -13.51
N ASP A 35 21.36 3.26 -14.29
CA ASP A 35 21.42 4.64 -13.81
C ASP A 35 20.00 5.24 -13.74
N CYS A 36 19.27 4.91 -12.68
CA CYS A 36 17.95 5.46 -12.42
C CYS A 36 18.07 6.72 -11.58
N ALA A 37 17.45 7.82 -12.02
CA ALA A 37 17.26 9.03 -11.23
C ALA A 37 16.32 8.75 -10.04
N GLY A 38 16.82 8.13 -8.99
CA GLY A 38 16.02 7.77 -7.81
C GLY A 38 16.65 6.79 -6.82
N VAL A 39 17.86 6.27 -7.08
CA VAL A 39 18.53 5.36 -6.14
C VAL A 39 19.94 5.84 -5.85
N ASP A 40 20.11 6.61 -4.76
CA ASP A 40 21.43 6.71 -4.15
C ASP A 40 21.78 5.33 -3.59
N ALA A 41 22.72 4.64 -4.24
CA ALA A 41 23.20 3.30 -3.89
C ALA A 41 23.75 3.19 -2.45
N GLU A 42 23.91 4.30 -1.75
CA GLU A 42 24.47 4.37 -0.40
C GLU A 42 23.45 4.12 0.73
N ARG A 43 22.14 3.98 0.43
CA ARG A 43 21.10 3.79 1.48
C ARG A 43 20.30 2.48 1.39
N THR A 44 20.59 1.60 0.44
CA THR A 44 19.92 0.28 0.29
C THR A 44 20.61 -0.83 1.09
N GLY A 45 20.85 -0.57 2.39
CA GLY A 45 21.28 -1.61 3.32
C GLY A 45 20.20 -2.66 3.53
N GLY A 46 20.11 -3.66 2.63
CA GLY A 46 19.64 -5.00 2.99
C GLY A 46 18.21 -5.41 2.65
N TRP A 47 17.56 -4.87 1.61
CA TRP A 47 16.26 -5.41 1.17
C TRP A 47 16.24 -5.71 -0.33
N VAL A 48 16.79 -6.88 -0.67
CA VAL A 48 16.45 -7.60 -1.90
C VAL A 48 15.78 -8.89 -1.45
N VAL A 49 14.48 -9.03 -1.71
CA VAL A 49 13.80 -10.32 -1.54
C VAL A 49 14.18 -11.17 -2.75
N ASP A 50 15.06 -12.15 -2.51
CA ASP A 50 15.42 -13.16 -3.51
C ASP A 50 14.25 -14.13 -3.71
N LEU A 51 13.42 -13.86 -4.72
CA LEU A 51 12.30 -14.73 -5.09
C LEU A 51 12.75 -16.03 -5.81
N ASP A 52 14.04 -16.13 -6.16
CA ASP A 52 14.61 -17.26 -6.92
C ASP A 52 15.63 -18.08 -6.09
N GLY A 53 15.87 -17.72 -4.83
CA GLY A 53 16.67 -18.49 -3.88
C GLY A 53 16.05 -19.85 -3.57
N PRO A 54 16.82 -20.82 -3.02
CA PRO A 54 16.33 -22.17 -2.74
C PRO A 54 15.05 -22.11 -1.92
N GLN A 55 13.93 -22.46 -2.58
CA GLN A 55 12.65 -22.58 -1.90
C GLN A 55 12.75 -23.76 -0.92
N PRO A 56 12.30 -23.60 0.34
CA PRO A 56 12.35 -24.71 1.29
C PRO A 56 11.62 -25.92 0.72
N ASP A 57 12.32 -27.06 0.75
CA ASP A 57 11.82 -28.35 0.28
C ASP A 57 10.49 -28.68 1.00
N ARG A 58 9.41 -28.78 0.23
CA ARG A 58 8.05 -29.08 0.73
C ARG A 58 7.81 -30.57 1.00
N SER A 59 8.84 -31.42 0.90
CA SER A 59 8.74 -32.86 1.13
C SER A 59 9.04 -33.29 2.57
N THR A 60 9.58 -32.42 3.41
CA THR A 60 9.62 -32.62 4.86
C THR A 60 8.24 -32.30 5.47
N PRO A 61 7.66 -33.17 6.32
CA PRO A 61 6.43 -32.86 7.02
C PRO A 61 6.62 -31.55 7.79
N ALA A 62 5.64 -30.63 7.68
CA ALA A 62 5.65 -29.35 8.36
C ALA A 62 6.04 -29.53 9.82
N ASP A 63 7.16 -28.96 10.22
CA ASP A 63 7.50 -28.93 11.62
C ASP A 63 6.52 -27.97 12.31
N ASP A 64 5.74 -28.52 13.24
CA ASP A 64 4.77 -27.74 14.01
C ASP A 64 5.44 -26.79 15.03
N SER A 65 6.68 -26.37 14.78
CA SER A 65 7.48 -25.50 15.66
C SER A 65 6.85 -24.12 15.85
N TRP A 66 5.97 -23.69 14.94
CA TRP A 66 5.12 -22.52 15.12
C TRP A 66 4.19 -22.64 16.35
N ARG A 67 3.82 -23.86 16.78
CA ARG A 67 3.02 -24.09 17.99
C ARG A 67 3.79 -23.80 19.27
N ASP A 68 5.12 -23.81 19.24
CA ASP A 68 5.96 -23.43 20.38
C ASP A 68 6.07 -21.91 20.54
N LEU A 69 5.80 -21.12 19.49
CA LEU A 69 5.70 -19.65 19.56
C LEU A 69 4.38 -19.16 20.21
N LEU A 70 3.40 -20.06 20.36
CA LEU A 70 2.14 -19.80 21.07
C LEU A 70 2.14 -20.36 22.50
N ARG A 71 3.24 -20.97 22.95
CA ARG A 71 3.40 -21.35 24.35
C ARG A 71 3.95 -20.15 25.12
N PRO A 72 3.20 -19.58 26.08
CA PRO A 72 3.75 -18.54 26.93
C PRO A 72 4.95 -19.08 27.70
N SER A 73 6.06 -18.35 27.66
CA SER A 73 7.28 -18.69 28.38
C SER A 73 6.96 -18.85 29.87
N ARG A 74 7.29 -20.01 30.43
CA ARG A 74 7.17 -20.29 31.86
C ARG A 74 8.24 -19.50 32.63
N GLY A 75 7.88 -18.27 32.98
CA GLY A 75 8.59 -17.44 33.94
C GLY A 75 7.60 -16.57 34.70
N GLY A 76 6.85 -17.17 35.63
CA GLY A 76 5.97 -16.43 36.54
C GLY A 76 4.77 -17.25 37.01
N LEU A 77 4.93 -17.94 38.14
CA LEU A 77 3.81 -18.45 38.94
C LEU A 77 2.84 -17.31 39.27
N TRP A 78 1.52 -17.53 39.13
CA TRP A 78 0.51 -17.28 40.17
C TRP A 78 -0.70 -18.19 39.93
N LEU A 79 -1.30 -18.64 41.04
CA LEU A 79 -2.18 -19.80 41.22
C LEU A 79 -3.66 -19.55 40.84
N ALA A 80 -4.34 -20.66 40.49
CA ALA A 80 -5.76 -21.03 40.72
C ALA A 80 -6.48 -21.44 39.41
N ALA A 81 -6.52 -22.73 39.05
CA ALA A 81 -7.47 -23.76 39.50
C ALA A 81 -8.89 -23.63 38.88
N GLY A 82 -9.26 -24.58 38.00
CA GLY A 82 -10.66 -24.96 37.78
C GLY A 82 -11.08 -25.43 36.37
N THR A 83 -10.91 -26.74 36.11
CA THR A 83 -11.90 -27.67 35.50
C THR A 83 -12.54 -27.35 34.12
N LEU A 84 -12.27 -28.13 33.05
CA LEU A 84 -12.89 -29.42 32.62
C LEU A 84 -14.31 -29.31 32.01
N PHE A 85 -14.51 -30.03 30.88
CA PHE A 85 -15.76 -30.28 30.12
C PHE A 85 -16.30 -29.07 29.33
N VAL A 86 -16.56 -29.12 28.01
CA VAL A 86 -17.51 -29.98 27.31
C VAL A 86 -17.14 -30.07 25.81
N VAL A 87 -17.12 -31.29 25.26
CA VAL A 87 -17.27 -31.55 23.82
C VAL A 87 -18.61 -32.27 23.62
N ALA A 88 -19.30 -31.85 22.54
CA ALA A 88 -20.47 -32.45 21.88
C ALA A 88 -21.87 -32.21 22.49
N ALA A 89 -22.68 -31.38 21.81
CA ALA A 89 -23.80 -31.84 20.98
C ALA A 89 -24.73 -30.68 20.57
N ALA A 90 -24.76 -30.35 19.27
CA ALA A 90 -25.97 -29.85 18.59
C ALA A 90 -25.77 -30.02 17.08
N VAL A 91 -26.19 -31.18 16.58
CA VAL A 91 -26.37 -31.46 15.17
C VAL A 91 -27.81 -31.11 14.79
N LEU A 92 -27.98 -30.52 13.60
CA LEU A 92 -29.19 -30.43 12.78
C LEU A 92 -30.26 -29.39 13.14
N LEU A 93 -30.17 -28.22 12.48
CA LEU A 93 -31.32 -27.54 11.89
C LEU A 93 -30.99 -27.10 10.45
N VAL A 94 -31.70 -27.73 9.51
CA VAL A 94 -32.22 -27.20 8.24
C VAL A 94 -31.23 -26.48 7.32
N GLY A 95 -30.98 -27.12 6.17
CA GLY A 95 -30.41 -26.47 5.00
C GLY A 95 -31.26 -25.28 4.56
N VAL A 96 -30.73 -24.09 4.80
CA VAL A 96 -30.98 -22.90 3.99
C VAL A 96 -29.60 -22.48 3.52
N GLY A 97 -29.32 -22.66 2.23
CA GLY A 97 -28.12 -22.09 1.64
C GLY A 97 -28.19 -20.58 1.78
N VAL A 98 -27.36 -20.01 2.65
CA VAL A 98 -27.06 -18.58 2.65
C VAL A 98 -25.80 -18.42 1.80
N PRO A 99 -25.90 -18.07 0.51
CA PRO A 99 -24.73 -17.60 -0.21
C PRO A 99 -24.43 -16.19 0.33
N GLY A 100 -23.24 -15.93 0.85
CA GLY A 100 -22.86 -14.54 1.14
C GLY A 100 -21.74 -14.27 2.16
N LEU A 101 -21.33 -15.22 3.00
CA LEU A 101 -20.37 -14.90 4.07
C LEU A 101 -18.88 -14.86 3.65
N GLY A 102 -18.60 -15.03 2.35
CA GLY A 102 -17.24 -14.94 1.81
C GLY A 102 -16.80 -13.53 1.44
N GLY A 103 -17.73 -12.64 1.07
CA GLY A 103 -17.41 -11.30 0.58
C GLY A 103 -17.11 -10.29 1.70
N GLU A 104 -17.80 -10.41 2.84
CA GLU A 104 -17.67 -9.44 3.93
C GLU A 104 -16.33 -9.53 4.66
N ILE A 105 -15.74 -10.72 4.77
CA ILE A 105 -14.45 -10.91 5.46
C ILE A 105 -13.28 -10.38 4.61
N VAL A 106 -13.35 -10.47 3.28
CA VAL A 106 -12.30 -9.98 2.37
C VAL A 106 -12.37 -8.46 2.22
N ALA A 107 -13.58 -7.89 2.13
CA ALA A 107 -13.77 -6.43 2.11
C ALA A 107 -13.31 -5.78 3.43
N SER A 108 -13.58 -6.41 4.57
CA SER A 108 -13.12 -5.94 5.88
C SER A 108 -11.59 -6.00 6.02
N ALA A 109 -10.95 -7.05 5.51
CA ALA A 109 -9.50 -7.16 5.50
C ALA A 109 -8.84 -6.12 4.57
N GLY A 110 -9.40 -5.89 3.37
CA GLY A 110 -8.95 -4.86 2.44
C GLY A 110 -9.07 -3.44 3.01
N ALA A 111 -10.21 -3.13 3.63
CA ALA A 111 -10.41 -1.84 4.31
C ALA A 111 -9.44 -1.65 5.48
N SER A 112 -9.19 -2.69 6.28
CA SER A 112 -8.21 -2.62 7.37
C SER A 112 -6.77 -2.44 6.88
N ASN A 113 -6.43 -2.98 5.70
CA ASN A 113 -5.13 -2.81 5.07
C ASN A 113 -4.98 -1.38 4.51
N ALA A 114 -6.01 -0.85 3.86
CA ALA A 114 -6.01 0.53 3.33
C ALA A 114 -5.76 1.56 4.45
N THR A 115 -6.50 1.47 5.56
CA THR A 115 -6.29 2.36 6.71
C THR A 115 -4.88 2.26 7.29
N ALA A 116 -4.29 1.06 7.34
CA ALA A 116 -2.93 0.89 7.83
C ALA A 116 -1.89 1.54 6.88
N VAL A 117 -2.08 1.43 5.57
CA VAL A 117 -1.23 2.09 4.56
C VAL A 117 -1.39 3.59 4.65
N GLU A 118 -2.61 4.12 4.74
CA GLU A 118 -2.89 5.56 4.86
C GLU A 118 -2.18 6.17 6.08
N GLN A 119 -2.27 5.51 7.23
CA GLN A 119 -1.58 5.94 8.46
C GLN A 119 -0.06 5.92 8.32
N ALA A 120 0.50 4.89 7.66
CA ALA A 120 1.92 4.80 7.39
C ALA A 120 2.39 5.91 6.42
N ILE A 121 1.61 6.21 5.37
CA ILE A 121 1.89 7.32 4.45
C ILE A 121 1.87 8.65 5.21
N VAL A 122 0.87 8.90 6.07
CA VAL A 122 0.81 10.12 6.90
C VAL A 122 2.08 10.29 7.72
N ALA A 123 2.52 9.22 8.39
CA ALA A 123 3.72 9.23 9.22
C ALA A 123 4.97 9.53 8.40
N GLU A 124 5.19 8.82 7.30
CA GLU A 124 6.36 9.00 6.45
C GLU A 124 6.42 10.37 5.75
N VAL A 125 5.28 10.91 5.35
CA VAL A 125 5.20 12.29 4.81
C VAL A 125 5.63 13.29 5.87
N ASN A 126 5.14 13.14 7.10
CA ASN A 126 5.48 14.04 8.20
C ASN A 126 6.95 13.87 8.64
N ASP A 127 7.52 12.67 8.60
CA ASP A 127 8.96 12.43 8.80
C ASP A 127 9.79 13.14 7.71
N ALA A 128 9.38 13.04 6.45
CA ALA A 128 10.05 13.72 5.35
C ALA A 128 10.01 15.25 5.48
N ARG A 129 8.91 15.80 6.01
CA ARG A 129 8.75 17.23 6.31
C ARG A 129 9.59 17.65 7.53
N ALA A 130 9.55 16.89 8.61
CA ALA A 130 10.33 17.14 9.82
C ALA A 130 11.85 17.13 9.55
N SER A 131 12.32 16.23 8.69
CA SER A 131 13.74 16.19 8.27
C SER A 131 14.23 17.45 7.52
N ARG A 132 13.31 18.35 7.17
CA ARG A 132 13.55 19.63 6.47
C ARG A 132 13.02 20.83 7.26
N ASP A 133 12.79 20.66 8.56
CA ASP A 133 12.29 21.71 9.46
C ASP A 133 10.91 22.27 9.05
N LEU A 134 10.12 21.50 8.32
CA LEU A 134 8.75 21.87 7.92
C LEU A 134 7.75 21.40 8.97
N ARG A 135 6.68 22.19 9.18
CA ARG A 135 5.55 21.78 10.03
C ARG A 135 4.88 20.52 9.50
N GLU A 136 4.49 19.64 10.41
CA GLU A 136 3.65 18.48 10.11
C GLU A 136 2.31 18.91 9.50
N LEU A 137 1.77 18.06 8.62
CA LEU A 137 0.43 18.19 8.08
C LEU A 137 -0.54 17.43 8.97
N GLU A 138 -1.57 18.12 9.45
CA GLU A 138 -2.65 17.55 10.24
C GLU A 138 -3.56 16.68 9.35
N ALA A 139 -3.88 15.47 9.80
CA ALA A 139 -4.83 14.62 9.09
C ALA A 139 -6.24 15.25 9.11
N ASN A 140 -6.89 15.34 7.95
CA ASN A 140 -8.20 15.96 7.79
C ASN A 140 -9.18 15.02 7.09
N ALA A 141 -10.28 14.69 7.77
CA ALA A 141 -11.27 13.73 7.28
C ALA A 141 -11.97 14.19 5.99
N THR A 142 -12.27 15.49 5.83
CA THR A 142 -12.91 16.00 4.62
C THR A 142 -11.98 15.88 3.41
N LEU A 143 -10.69 16.20 3.57
CA LEU A 143 -9.69 15.97 2.53
C LEU A 143 -9.55 14.48 2.19
N ALA A 144 -9.59 13.59 3.19
CA ALA A 144 -9.53 12.15 2.97
C ALA A 144 -10.74 11.64 2.18
N THR A 145 -11.95 12.12 2.47
CA THR A 145 -13.15 11.81 1.67
C THR A 145 -13.02 12.28 0.22
N VAL A 146 -12.43 13.45 -0.03
CA VAL A 146 -12.15 13.93 -1.40
C VAL A 146 -11.14 13.03 -2.10
N ALA A 147 -10.09 12.62 -1.40
CA ALA A 147 -9.08 11.71 -1.94
C ALA A 147 -9.67 10.33 -2.28
N GLU A 148 -10.51 9.79 -1.40
CA GLU A 148 -11.17 8.49 -1.56
C GLU A 148 -12.11 8.52 -2.78
N ALA A 149 -12.96 9.54 -2.88
CA ALA A 149 -13.85 9.71 -4.03
C ALA A 149 -13.08 9.73 -5.35
N HIS A 150 -11.94 10.43 -5.40
CA HIS A 150 -11.12 10.50 -6.61
C HIS A 150 -10.41 9.18 -6.94
N SER A 151 -9.89 8.47 -5.93
CA SER A 151 -9.29 7.14 -6.12
C SER A 151 -10.32 6.10 -6.58
N LEU A 152 -11.55 6.16 -6.07
CA LEU A 152 -12.65 5.32 -6.52
C LEU A 152 -13.06 5.65 -7.95
N ASP A 153 -13.17 6.93 -8.31
CA ASP A 153 -13.48 7.38 -9.68
C ASP A 153 -12.43 6.88 -10.69
N MET A 154 -11.14 7.03 -10.36
CA MET A 154 -10.02 6.50 -11.15
C MET A 154 -10.13 5.00 -11.40
N ARG A 155 -10.45 4.23 -10.35
CA ARG A 155 -10.65 2.78 -10.45
C ARG A 155 -11.88 2.42 -11.28
N GLU A 156 -13.02 3.06 -11.02
CA GLU A 156 -14.31 2.67 -11.60
C GLU A 156 -14.47 3.07 -13.07
N ARG A 157 -13.71 4.08 -13.50
CA ARG A 157 -13.76 4.62 -14.87
C ARG A 157 -12.45 4.41 -15.63
N ASP A 158 -11.58 3.54 -15.14
CA ASP A 158 -10.33 3.11 -15.79
C ASP A 158 -9.44 4.28 -16.26
N PHE A 159 -9.20 5.26 -15.38
CA PHE A 159 -8.30 6.38 -15.66
C PHE A 159 -7.35 6.67 -14.50
N VAL A 160 -6.25 7.37 -14.80
CA VAL A 160 -5.31 7.87 -13.79
C VAL A 160 -4.95 9.29 -14.17
N GLY A 161 -5.32 10.27 -13.33
CA GLY A 161 -5.05 11.68 -13.60
C GLY A 161 -5.72 12.61 -12.60
N HIS A 162 -5.30 13.88 -12.62
CA HIS A 162 -5.83 14.93 -11.73
C HIS A 162 -7.24 15.41 -12.11
N GLU A 163 -7.60 15.25 -13.38
CA GLU A 163 -8.89 15.60 -13.96
C GLU A 163 -9.62 14.31 -14.36
N ASN A 164 -10.91 14.21 -14.02
CA ASN A 164 -11.72 13.06 -14.42
C ASN A 164 -12.18 13.18 -15.90
N PRO A 165 -12.76 12.11 -16.49
CA PRO A 165 -13.17 12.15 -17.89
C PRO A 165 -14.28 13.17 -18.23
N ASP A 166 -14.93 13.76 -17.22
CA ASP A 166 -15.92 14.84 -17.40
C ASP A 166 -15.29 16.25 -17.37
N GLY A 167 -13.97 16.34 -17.17
CA GLY A 167 -13.23 17.59 -17.08
C GLY A 167 -13.19 18.19 -15.67
N GLU A 168 -13.59 17.45 -14.64
CA GLU A 168 -13.60 17.92 -13.26
C GLU A 168 -12.25 17.67 -12.58
N GLY A 169 -11.52 18.74 -12.31
CA GLY A 169 -10.27 18.71 -11.57
C GLY A 169 -10.43 18.91 -10.06
N LEU A 170 -9.29 18.99 -9.36
CA LEU A 170 -9.21 19.19 -7.91
C LEU A 170 -10.09 20.32 -7.38
N GLY A 171 -10.12 21.46 -8.06
CA GLY A 171 -10.90 22.63 -7.65
C GLY A 171 -12.40 22.37 -7.62
N ALA A 172 -12.93 21.59 -8.57
CA ALA A 172 -14.34 21.18 -8.59
C ALA A 172 -14.64 20.24 -7.42
N ARG A 173 -13.76 19.25 -7.17
CA ARG A 173 -13.87 18.33 -6.02
C ARG A 173 -13.84 19.08 -4.68
N TYR A 174 -12.96 20.07 -4.53
CA TYR A 174 -12.86 20.88 -3.31
C TYR A 174 -14.08 21.77 -3.11
N ALA A 175 -14.57 22.40 -4.18
CA ALA A 175 -15.78 23.21 -4.13
C ALA A 175 -17.02 22.38 -3.74
N ALA A 176 -17.15 21.17 -4.29
CA ALA A 176 -18.22 20.23 -3.94
C ALA A 176 -18.16 19.80 -2.47
N ALA A 177 -16.96 19.68 -1.89
CA ALA A 177 -16.74 19.36 -0.48
C ALA A 177 -16.79 20.58 0.45
N GLY A 178 -17.03 21.80 -0.07
CA GLY A 178 -17.06 23.03 0.72
C GLY A 178 -15.69 23.49 1.25
N LEU A 179 -14.60 23.03 0.63
CA LEU A 179 -13.23 23.39 1.02
C LEU A 179 -12.82 24.72 0.38
N SER A 180 -12.28 25.63 1.19
CA SER A 180 -11.72 26.90 0.74
C SER A 180 -10.25 26.99 1.13
N CYS A 181 -9.38 26.52 0.22
CA CYS A 181 -7.93 26.59 0.36
C CYS A 181 -7.27 26.53 -1.04
N PRO A 182 -5.96 26.83 -1.18
CA PRO A 182 -5.28 26.78 -2.47
C PRO A 182 -5.28 25.40 -3.15
N GLY A 183 -5.43 24.32 -2.37
CA GLY A 183 -5.42 22.96 -2.86
C GLY A 183 -4.05 22.44 -3.31
N GLY A 184 -3.85 21.15 -3.13
CA GLY A 184 -2.75 20.37 -3.72
C GLY A 184 -3.21 18.93 -3.89
N GLU A 185 -2.58 18.20 -4.82
CA GLU A 185 -2.87 16.79 -5.02
C GLU A 185 -1.63 16.05 -5.50
N ASN A 186 -1.40 14.87 -4.91
CA ASN A 186 -0.51 13.86 -5.44
C ASN A 186 -1.29 12.58 -5.70
N ILE A 187 -0.98 11.91 -6.81
CA ILE A 187 -1.58 10.63 -7.18
C ILE A 187 -0.46 9.60 -7.32
N TYR A 188 -0.72 8.39 -6.84
CA TYR A 188 0.09 7.21 -7.11
C TYR A 188 -0.81 6.12 -7.65
N TYR A 189 -0.32 5.41 -8.66
CA TYR A 189 -1.00 4.25 -9.23
C TYR A 189 0.02 3.15 -9.50
N ALA A 190 -0.33 1.92 -9.14
CA ALA A 190 0.45 0.74 -9.49
C ALA A 190 -0.50 -0.42 -9.86
N PRO A 191 -0.44 -0.97 -11.09
CA PRO A 191 -1.35 -2.02 -11.54
C PRO A 191 -1.19 -3.37 -10.82
N ASN A 192 -0.09 -3.57 -10.08
CA ASN A 192 0.19 -4.80 -9.33
C ASN A 192 0.80 -4.49 -7.94
N GLY A 193 0.55 -3.30 -7.41
CA GLY A 193 1.23 -2.78 -6.23
C GLY A 193 0.90 -3.49 -4.92
N ALA A 194 -0.25 -4.16 -4.83
CA ALA A 194 -0.74 -4.78 -3.59
C ALA A 194 -0.23 -6.22 -3.38
N LEU A 195 0.38 -6.82 -4.40
CA LEU A 195 0.75 -8.23 -4.37
C LEU A 195 1.98 -8.43 -3.47
N ALA A 196 1.75 -8.99 -2.27
CA ALA A 196 2.74 -9.41 -1.27
C ALA A 196 3.52 -8.31 -0.51
N VAL A 197 3.02 -7.07 -0.49
CA VAL A 197 3.63 -5.98 0.28
C VAL A 197 2.92 -5.76 1.63
N SER A 198 3.70 -5.48 2.69
CA SER A 198 3.13 -5.05 3.97
C SER A 198 2.62 -3.60 3.88
N PRO A 199 1.73 -3.14 4.77
CA PRO A 199 1.24 -1.76 4.75
C PRO A 199 2.36 -0.71 4.75
N GLY A 200 3.38 -0.91 5.60
CA GLY A 200 4.53 -0.01 5.68
C GLY A 200 5.42 -0.05 4.44
N ALA A 201 5.59 -1.24 3.82
CA ALA A 201 6.34 -1.32 2.57
C ALA A 201 5.63 -0.57 1.42
N LEU A 202 4.30 -0.68 1.33
CA LEU A 202 3.54 0.06 0.33
C LEU A 202 3.61 1.58 0.58
N ALA A 203 3.49 2.03 1.82
CA ALA A 203 3.66 3.44 2.18
C ALA A 203 5.03 3.98 1.76
N ASP A 204 6.11 3.28 2.11
CA ASP A 204 7.48 3.61 1.72
C ASP A 204 7.66 3.67 0.20
N HIS A 205 7.00 2.79 -0.56
CA HIS A 205 7.00 2.89 -2.02
C HIS A 205 6.27 4.14 -2.52
N VAL A 206 5.10 4.45 -1.99
CA VAL A 206 4.29 5.61 -2.37
C VAL A 206 5.04 6.92 -2.08
N VAL A 207 5.51 7.10 -0.84
CA VAL A 207 6.14 8.36 -0.40
C VAL A 207 7.48 8.58 -1.11
N ARG A 208 8.30 7.55 -1.29
CA ARG A 208 9.54 7.68 -2.09
C ARG A 208 9.26 7.99 -3.54
N SER A 209 8.24 7.38 -4.15
CA SER A 209 7.84 7.71 -5.52
C SER A 209 7.47 9.18 -5.67
N TRP A 210 6.73 9.74 -4.70
CA TRP A 210 6.43 11.16 -4.69
C TRP A 210 7.67 12.04 -4.43
N LEU A 211 8.55 11.68 -3.50
CA LEU A 211 9.77 12.46 -3.21
C LEU A 211 10.78 12.44 -4.38
N ASN A 212 10.77 11.38 -5.20
CA ASN A 212 11.64 11.28 -6.38
C ASN A 212 11.08 12.01 -7.61
N SER A 213 9.80 12.38 -7.61
CA SER A 213 9.18 13.19 -8.67
C SER A 213 9.19 14.67 -8.26
N GLU A 214 9.75 15.54 -9.11
CA GLU A 214 9.85 16.97 -8.80
C GLU A 214 8.51 17.60 -8.43
N GLY A 215 7.47 17.42 -9.26
CA GLY A 215 6.15 18.00 -9.02
C GLY A 215 5.45 17.45 -7.77
N HIS A 216 5.58 16.14 -7.51
CA HIS A 216 4.98 15.53 -6.32
C HIS A 216 5.71 15.95 -5.04
N ARG A 217 7.05 16.00 -5.09
CA ARG A 217 7.91 16.47 -4.00
C ARG A 217 7.64 17.92 -3.66
N GLU A 218 7.50 18.79 -4.66
CA GLU A 218 7.18 20.21 -4.44
C GLU A 218 5.84 20.39 -3.71
N THR A 219 4.85 19.55 -4.03
CA THR A 219 3.55 19.57 -3.34
C THR A 219 3.67 19.07 -1.90
N LEU A 220 4.35 17.93 -1.67
CA LEU A 220 4.58 17.36 -0.34
C LEU A 220 5.29 18.31 0.62
N LEU A 221 6.30 19.03 0.11
CA LEU A 221 7.18 19.88 0.90
C LEU A 221 6.77 21.35 0.89
N ARG A 222 5.58 21.66 0.36
CA ARG A 222 5.09 23.04 0.32
C ARG A 222 4.73 23.51 1.73
N GLU A 223 5.34 24.61 2.14
CA GLU A 223 5.12 25.23 3.46
C GLU A 223 3.70 25.74 3.68
N ARG A 224 2.99 26.07 2.60
CA ARG A 224 1.66 26.70 2.67
C ARG A 224 0.55 25.74 3.12
N PHE A 225 0.79 24.44 3.10
CA PHE A 225 -0.17 23.42 3.49
C PHE A 225 0.05 23.06 4.97
N ASP A 226 -1.05 22.90 5.68
CA ASP A 226 -1.10 22.53 7.10
C ASP A 226 -1.95 21.28 7.38
N ARG A 227 -2.67 20.79 6.37
CA ARG A 227 -3.59 19.67 6.43
C ARG A 227 -3.44 18.75 5.23
N GLN A 228 -3.70 17.48 5.44
CA GLN A 228 -3.71 16.48 4.38
C GLN A 228 -4.86 15.49 4.54
N GLY A 229 -5.31 14.95 3.42
CA GLY A 229 -6.15 13.76 3.35
C GLY A 229 -5.48 12.73 2.47
N ILE A 230 -5.53 11.46 2.85
CA ILE A 230 -4.98 10.36 2.08
C ILE A 230 -6.06 9.30 1.96
N ALA A 231 -6.17 8.68 0.80
CA ALA A 231 -6.99 7.50 0.59
C ALA A 231 -6.24 6.47 -0.25
N VAL A 232 -6.38 5.20 0.13
CA VAL A 232 -5.80 4.06 -0.58
C VAL A 232 -6.94 3.15 -1.04
N VAL A 233 -7.05 2.95 -2.36
CA VAL A 233 -8.04 2.06 -2.96
C VAL A 233 -7.31 0.89 -3.64
N PHE A 234 -7.70 -0.32 -3.24
CA PHE A 234 -7.21 -1.55 -3.86
C PHE A 234 -8.17 -2.05 -4.95
N GLY A 235 -7.59 -2.59 -6.03
CA GLY A 235 -8.27 -3.38 -7.05
C GLY A 235 -8.16 -4.87 -6.75
N ASP A 236 -9.14 -5.64 -7.23
CA ASP A 236 -9.17 -7.10 -7.07
C ASP A 236 -8.03 -7.80 -7.85
N ASP A 237 -7.45 -7.12 -8.83
CA ASP A 237 -6.30 -7.52 -9.64
C ASP A 237 -4.95 -7.23 -8.97
N GLY A 238 -4.95 -6.63 -7.78
CA GLY A 238 -3.75 -6.19 -7.08
C GLY A 238 -3.30 -4.78 -7.45
N ALA A 239 -4.09 -4.05 -8.25
CA ALA A 239 -3.86 -2.64 -8.50
C ALA A 239 -4.06 -1.79 -7.23
N VAL A 240 -3.36 -0.66 -7.16
CA VAL A 240 -3.44 0.30 -6.05
C VAL A 240 -3.58 1.69 -6.64
N TRP A 241 -4.56 2.44 -6.15
CA TRP A 241 -4.68 3.88 -6.35
C TRP A 241 -4.49 4.56 -4.99
N VAL A 242 -3.66 5.60 -4.96
CA VAL A 242 -3.51 6.45 -3.78
C VAL A 242 -3.65 7.89 -4.20
N THR A 243 -4.57 8.60 -3.56
CA THR A 243 -4.69 10.05 -3.69
C THR A 243 -4.30 10.70 -2.36
N GLN A 244 -3.47 11.74 -2.41
CA GLN A 244 -3.22 12.63 -1.29
C GLN A 244 -3.67 14.04 -1.68
N THR A 245 -4.49 14.66 -0.84
CA THR A 245 -5.04 16.01 -1.01
C THR A 245 -4.51 16.93 0.08
N PHE A 246 -4.31 18.21 -0.23
CA PHE A 246 -3.70 19.19 0.68
C PHE A 246 -4.54 20.46 0.82
N CYS A 247 -4.67 20.93 2.05
CA CYS A 247 -4.94 22.31 2.39
C CYS A 247 -3.86 22.80 3.36
#